data_AF-A0A9E5EUE0-F1
#
_entry.id   AF-A0A9E5EUE0-F1
#
_cell.length_a   1.000
_cell.length_b   1.000
_cell.length_c   1.000
_cell.angle_alpha   90.00
_cell.angle_beta   90.00
_cell.angle_gamma   90.00
#
_symmetry.space_group_name_H-M   'P 1'
#
loop_
_entity.id
_entity.type
_entity.pdbx_description
1 polymer ?
#
loop_
_entity_poly.entity_id
_entity_poly.type
_entity_poly.pdbx_seq_one_letter_code
_entity_poly.pdbx_strand_id
1 'polypeptide(L)'
;MNQPLRFHAFSRPMVWGGRKLASHLDKNLANEGPHGESWELSDHPNHLSIVTEGPFKDKTLRDLMNDHKQSILGHPSSKHARFPWLIKYLDAHDWLSVQVHPDEHKVDDLWPGEGSKNEAWFILDAAPGSKIYAGLLPNVSATEVR
;
A
#
# COMPACT_ATOMS: atom_id res chain seq x y z
N MET A 1 13.66 10.44 17.72
CA MET A 1 12.92 11.33 16.79
C MET A 1 11.68 11.81 17.50
N ASN A 2 11.48 13.12 17.63
CA ASN A 2 10.45 13.67 18.53
C ASN A 2 9.46 14.61 17.80
N GLN A 3 9.38 14.50 16.47
CA GLN A 3 8.49 15.30 15.63
C GLN A 3 7.83 14.40 14.57
N PRO A 4 6.60 14.72 14.12
CA PRO A 4 5.96 14.00 13.02
C PRO A 4 6.79 14.07 11.73
N LEU A 5 6.88 12.95 11.02
CA LEU A 5 7.49 12.88 9.69
C LEU A 5 6.39 12.99 8.64
N ARG A 6 6.62 13.81 7.60
CA ARG A 6 5.76 13.90 6.42
C ARG A 6 6.50 13.38 5.21
N PHE A 7 5.82 12.57 4.42
CA PHE A 7 6.38 11.93 3.23
C PHE A 7 5.69 12.42 1.96
N HIS A 8 6.43 12.43 0.85
CA HIS A 8 5.84 12.66 -0.46
C HIS A 8 4.97 11.46 -0.82
N ALA A 9 3.72 11.71 -1.18
CA ALA A 9 2.85 10.69 -1.72
C ALA A 9 3.31 10.29 -3.13
N PHE A 10 3.15 9.01 -3.47
CA PHE A 10 3.45 8.48 -4.78
C PHE A 10 2.22 7.98 -5.49
N SER A 11 1.81 8.72 -6.51
CA SER A 11 0.67 8.35 -7.34
C SER A 11 1.06 7.33 -8.41
N ARG A 12 0.26 6.27 -8.55
CA ARG A 12 0.48 5.21 -9.54
C ARG A 12 -0.67 5.15 -10.54
N PRO A 13 -0.36 5.29 -11.85
CA PRO A 13 -1.31 4.99 -12.90
C PRO A 13 -1.77 3.53 -12.81
N MET A 14 -3.07 3.31 -12.88
CA MET A 14 -3.67 1.97 -12.93
C MET A 14 -4.79 1.99 -13.96
N VAL A 15 -4.91 0.96 -14.78
CA VAL A 15 -5.94 0.89 -15.84
C VAL A 15 -7.37 0.96 -15.29
N TRP A 16 -7.59 0.45 -14.08
CA TRP A 16 -8.86 0.50 -13.36
C TRP A 16 -9.06 1.77 -12.52
N GLY A 17 -8.05 2.64 -12.49
CA GLY A 17 -8.07 3.87 -11.70
C GLY A 17 -9.01 4.93 -12.27
N GLY A 18 -9.32 5.91 -11.44
CA GLY A 18 -10.09 7.08 -11.84
C GLY A 18 -9.29 8.37 -11.65
N ARG A 19 -10.01 9.41 -11.25
CA ARG A 19 -9.48 10.75 -10.95
C ARG A 19 -9.94 11.28 -9.58
N LYS A 20 -10.60 10.44 -8.76
CA LYS A 20 -11.09 10.86 -7.43
C LYS A 20 -9.95 11.14 -6.45
N LEU A 21 -8.80 10.49 -6.61
CA LEU A 21 -7.61 10.84 -5.81
C LEU A 21 -7.25 12.33 -5.92
N ALA A 22 -7.34 12.91 -7.14
CA ALA A 22 -7.14 14.34 -7.32
C ALA A 22 -8.31 15.16 -6.80
N SER A 23 -9.54 14.84 -7.23
CA SER A 23 -10.69 15.72 -6.96
C SER A 23 -11.25 15.66 -5.54
N HIS A 24 -10.99 14.60 -4.78
CA HIS A 24 -11.51 14.41 -3.42
C HIS A 24 -10.43 14.44 -2.33
N LEU A 25 -9.18 14.11 -2.68
CA LEU A 25 -8.07 14.00 -1.73
C LEU A 25 -6.88 14.91 -2.10
N ASP A 26 -7.07 15.82 -3.06
CA ASP A 26 -6.08 16.78 -3.54
C ASP A 26 -4.72 16.15 -3.88
N LYS A 27 -4.72 14.89 -4.36
CA LYS A 27 -3.49 14.20 -4.74
C LYS A 27 -2.97 14.72 -6.06
N ASN A 28 -1.67 15.00 -6.10
CA ASN A 28 -0.98 15.35 -7.33
C ASN A 28 -0.78 14.08 -8.18
N LEU A 29 -1.39 14.04 -9.36
CA LEU A 29 -1.32 12.90 -10.29
C LEU A 29 -0.25 13.17 -11.35
N ALA A 30 0.52 12.14 -11.69
CA ALA A 30 1.69 12.32 -12.55
C ALA A 30 1.36 12.68 -14.02
N ASN A 31 0.11 12.42 -14.45
CA ASN A 31 -0.41 12.72 -15.78
C ASN A 31 -1.95 12.72 -15.76
N GLU A 32 -2.58 13.00 -16.91
CA GLU A 32 -4.04 13.05 -17.06
C GLU A 32 -4.74 11.67 -17.08
N GLY A 33 -3.96 10.58 -17.18
CA GLY A 33 -4.48 9.22 -17.23
C GLY A 33 -5.11 8.74 -15.91
N PRO A 34 -5.71 7.54 -15.92
CA PRO A 34 -6.32 6.94 -14.74
C PRO A 34 -5.26 6.62 -13.69
N HIS A 35 -5.52 7.01 -12.45
CA HIS A 35 -4.66 6.70 -11.30
C HIS A 35 -5.48 5.95 -10.26
N GLY A 36 -5.03 4.75 -9.94
CA GLY A 36 -5.75 3.87 -9.02
C GLY A 36 -5.19 3.86 -7.61
N GLU A 37 -3.92 4.23 -7.42
CA GLU A 37 -3.28 4.21 -6.11
C GLU A 37 -2.55 5.52 -5.81
N SER A 38 -2.60 5.96 -4.55
CA SER A 38 -1.67 6.93 -3.96
C SER A 38 -1.00 6.28 -2.76
N TRP A 39 0.30 6.04 -2.83
CA TRP A 39 1.08 5.45 -1.73
C TRP A 39 1.52 6.57 -0.80
N GLU A 40 1.01 6.53 0.42
CA GLU A 40 1.25 7.56 1.43
C GLU A 40 2.47 7.26 2.29
N LEU A 41 2.77 5.96 2.48
CA LEU A 41 3.93 5.50 3.22
C LEU A 41 4.36 4.12 2.71
N SER A 42 5.63 3.98 2.34
CA SER A 42 6.20 2.77 1.78
C SER A 42 7.69 2.64 2.07
N ASP A 43 8.10 1.45 2.52
CA ASP A 43 9.50 0.98 2.56
C ASP A 43 9.72 -0.21 1.59
N HIS A 44 8.85 -0.30 0.58
CA HIS A 44 8.91 -1.33 -0.45
C HIS A 44 9.91 -0.93 -1.57
N PRO A 45 10.72 -1.85 -2.11
CA PRO A 45 11.72 -1.52 -3.14
C PRO A 45 11.18 -0.79 -4.37
N ASN A 46 9.96 -1.13 -4.83
CA ASN A 46 9.29 -0.44 -5.94
C ASN A 46 9.02 1.05 -5.70
N HIS A 47 8.91 1.49 -4.45
CA HIS A 47 8.81 2.91 -4.11
C HIS A 47 9.14 3.14 -2.64
N LEU A 48 10.26 3.82 -2.38
CA LEU A 48 10.64 4.25 -1.05
C LEU A 48 10.11 5.67 -0.80
N SER A 49 9.29 5.83 0.24
CA SER A 49 8.76 7.14 0.60
C SER A 49 9.89 8.07 1.06
N ILE A 50 9.87 9.31 0.59
CA ILE A 50 10.88 10.33 0.86
C ILE A 50 10.32 11.40 1.80
N VAL A 51 11.07 11.77 2.82
CA VAL A 51 10.68 12.83 3.76
C VAL A 51 10.67 14.19 3.07
N THR A 52 9.59 14.93 3.25
CA THR A 52 9.33 16.22 2.57
C THR A 52 10.07 17.41 3.16
N GLU A 53 10.32 17.41 4.47
CA GLU A 53 10.79 18.59 5.20
C GLU A 53 11.52 18.24 6.50
N GLY A 54 12.15 19.26 7.10
CA GLY A 54 12.85 19.14 8.37
C GLY A 54 14.24 18.49 8.26
N PRO A 55 14.82 18.04 9.39
CA PRO A 55 16.21 17.56 9.45
C PRO A 55 16.48 16.29 8.63
N PHE A 56 15.43 15.54 8.31
CA PHE A 56 15.50 14.30 7.54
C PHE A 56 15.04 14.47 6.10
N LYS A 57 14.83 15.71 5.64
CA LYS A 57 14.43 16.00 4.26
C LYS A 57 15.31 15.23 3.27
N ASP A 58 14.67 14.70 2.22
CA ASP A 58 15.29 13.91 1.14
C ASP A 58 15.82 12.54 1.57
N LYS A 59 15.71 12.15 2.85
CA LYS A 59 15.95 10.77 3.30
C LYS A 59 14.76 9.88 2.96
N THR A 60 15.06 8.63 2.60
CA THR A 60 14.02 7.62 2.40
C THR A 60 13.59 7.02 3.73
N LEU A 61 12.38 6.44 3.79
CA LEU A 61 11.95 5.65 4.94
C LEU A 61 12.92 4.49 5.22
N ARG A 62 13.57 3.93 4.18
CA ARG A 62 14.62 2.92 4.36
C ARG A 62 15.82 3.47 5.12
N ASP A 63 16.32 4.64 4.76
CA ASP A 63 17.45 5.27 5.46
C ASP A 63 17.10 5.46 6.94
N LEU A 64 15.90 5.96 7.22
CA LEU A 64 15.42 6.14 8.60
C LEU A 64 15.24 4.81 9.34
N MET A 65 14.78 3.77 8.66
CA MET A 65 14.67 2.42 9.21
C MET A 65 16.04 1.79 9.51
N ASN A 66 17.09 2.17 8.80
CA ASN A 66 18.46 1.74 9.09
C ASN A 66 19.05 2.48 10.29
N ASP A 67 18.91 3.81 10.32
CA ASP A 67 19.61 4.65 11.30
C ASP A 67 18.81 4.89 12.59
N HIS A 68 17.49 4.80 12.52
CA HIS A 68 16.57 5.25 13.57
C HIS A 68 15.43 4.26 13.88
N LYS A 69 15.59 2.98 13.52
CA LYS A 69 14.57 1.93 13.67
C LYS A 69 13.82 1.94 14.99
N GLN A 70 14.55 1.99 16.11
CA GLN A 70 13.97 1.97 17.46
C GLN A 70 13.04 3.16 17.71
N SER A 71 13.37 4.33 17.18
CA SER A 71 12.53 5.53 17.32
C SER A 71 11.28 5.48 16.42
N ILE A 72 11.32 4.75 15.30
CA ILE A 72 10.19 4.63 14.37
C ILE A 72 9.20 3.56 14.85
N LEU A 73 9.72 2.37 15.13
CA LEU A 73 8.90 1.21 15.43
C LEU A 73 8.65 1.04 16.93
N GLY A 74 9.50 1.58 17.80
CA GLY A 74 9.45 1.31 19.23
C GLY A 74 9.80 -0.15 19.54
N HIS A 75 9.07 -0.75 20.48
CA HIS A 75 9.28 -2.14 20.94
C HIS A 75 9.43 -3.20 19.83
N PRO A 76 8.65 -3.20 18.72
CA PRO A 76 8.80 -4.19 17.65
C PRO A 76 10.00 -3.99 16.72
N SER A 77 10.89 -3.01 16.97
CA SER A 77 12.02 -2.70 16.08
C SER A 77 12.91 -3.91 15.74
N SER A 78 13.13 -4.82 16.69
CA SER A 78 13.97 -6.01 16.50
C SER A 78 13.33 -7.06 15.59
N LYS A 79 12.00 -7.02 15.40
CA LYS A 79 11.25 -8.00 14.62
C LYS A 79 11.22 -7.69 13.12
N HIS A 80 11.54 -6.45 12.75
CA HIS A 80 11.32 -5.98 11.39
C HIS A 80 12.59 -5.39 10.76
N ALA A 81 13.02 -5.99 9.66
CA ALA A 81 14.11 -5.45 8.84
C ALA A 81 13.66 -4.20 8.05
N ARG A 82 12.40 -4.19 7.60
CA ARG A 82 11.74 -3.13 6.83
C ARG A 82 10.57 -2.56 7.60
N PHE A 83 10.10 -1.37 7.24
CA PHE A 83 8.83 -0.86 7.80
C PHE A 83 7.69 -1.82 7.43
N PRO A 84 6.87 -2.27 8.39
CA PRO A 84 5.98 -3.42 8.19
C PRO A 84 4.71 -3.08 7.39
N TRP A 85 4.40 -1.80 7.16
CA TRP A 85 3.15 -1.39 6.52
C TRP A 85 3.38 -0.66 5.20
N LEU A 86 2.43 -0.87 4.29
CA LEU A 86 2.25 -0.08 3.08
C LEU A 86 0.89 0.59 3.18
N ILE A 87 0.88 1.93 3.19
CA ILE A 87 -0.35 2.72 3.37
C ILE A 87 -0.71 3.36 2.04
N LYS A 88 -1.96 3.17 1.60
CA LYS A 88 -2.44 3.66 0.31
C LYS A 88 -3.86 4.22 0.38
N TYR A 89 -4.14 5.19 -0.49
CA TYR A 89 -5.49 5.44 -0.99
C TYR A 89 -5.70 4.73 -2.32
N LEU A 90 -6.90 4.21 -2.54
CA LEU A 90 -7.30 3.60 -3.79
C LEU A 90 -8.52 4.33 -4.38
N ASP A 91 -8.48 4.57 -5.69
CA ASP A 91 -9.64 4.94 -6.49
C ASP A 91 -10.03 3.77 -7.39
N ALA A 92 -10.87 2.88 -6.86
CA ALA A 92 -11.38 1.70 -7.53
C ALA A 92 -12.54 2.09 -8.49
N HIS A 93 -12.20 2.81 -9.55
CA HIS A 93 -13.16 3.33 -10.53
C HIS A 93 -13.72 2.24 -11.45
N ASP A 94 -12.90 1.27 -11.82
CA ASP A 94 -13.28 0.10 -12.62
C ASP A 94 -12.87 -1.21 -11.91
N TRP A 95 -13.12 -2.35 -12.54
CA TRP A 95 -12.81 -3.68 -12.03
C TRP A 95 -11.32 -3.86 -11.76
N LEU A 96 -10.99 -4.11 -10.49
CA LEU A 96 -9.72 -4.71 -10.13
C LEU A 96 -9.76 -6.21 -10.49
N SER A 97 -8.58 -6.80 -10.68
CA SER A 97 -8.53 -8.25 -10.88
C SER A 97 -9.00 -9.00 -9.63
N VAL A 98 -9.55 -10.20 -9.85
CA VAL A 98 -9.76 -11.17 -8.76
C VAL A 98 -8.38 -11.66 -8.32
N GLN A 99 -8.07 -11.52 -7.03
CA GLN A 99 -6.74 -11.73 -6.49
C GLN A 99 -6.78 -12.58 -5.21
N VAL A 100 -5.70 -13.31 -4.98
CA VAL A 100 -5.40 -13.94 -3.70
C VAL A 100 -3.94 -13.64 -3.35
N HIS A 101 -3.68 -13.30 -2.10
CA HIS A 101 -2.34 -13.05 -1.59
C HIS A 101 -1.78 -14.30 -0.91
N PRO A 102 -0.46 -14.53 -1.01
CA PRO A 102 0.17 -15.66 -0.35
C PRO A 102 0.18 -15.41 1.17
N ASP A 103 0.05 -16.49 1.93
CA ASP A 103 0.33 -16.45 3.36
C ASP A 103 1.85 -16.39 3.62
N GLU A 104 2.23 -16.29 4.89
CA GLU A 104 3.63 -16.27 5.33
C GLU A 104 4.39 -17.58 5.06
N HIS A 105 3.70 -18.69 4.82
CA HIS A 105 4.32 -19.98 4.54
C HIS A 105 4.58 -20.20 3.05
N LYS A 106 3.92 -19.44 2.17
CA LYS A 106 4.01 -19.57 0.71
C LYS A 106 4.64 -18.39 0.00
N VAL A 107 4.77 -17.24 0.65
CA VAL A 107 5.30 -16.04 -0.01
C VAL A 107 6.72 -16.25 -0.51
N ASP A 108 7.60 -16.89 0.26
CA ASP A 108 8.99 -17.09 -0.16
C ASP A 108 9.13 -18.03 -1.35
N ASP A 109 8.24 -19.04 -1.47
CA ASP A 109 8.23 -19.98 -2.60
C ASP A 109 7.75 -19.29 -3.90
N LEU A 110 6.73 -18.42 -3.79
CA LEU A 110 6.06 -17.81 -4.94
C LEU A 110 6.69 -16.47 -5.36
N TRP A 111 7.15 -15.70 -4.38
CA TRP A 111 7.72 -14.36 -4.53
C TRP A 111 8.90 -14.15 -3.56
N PRO A 112 10.07 -14.76 -3.84
CA PRO A 112 11.24 -14.63 -2.99
C PRO A 112 11.59 -13.17 -2.68
N GLY A 113 11.72 -12.86 -1.39
CA GLY A 113 12.09 -11.52 -0.90
C GLY A 113 10.92 -10.59 -0.58
N GLU A 114 9.69 -10.98 -0.95
CA GLU A 114 8.46 -10.29 -0.55
C GLU A 114 7.94 -10.75 0.82
N GLY A 115 7.07 -9.95 1.43
CA GLY A 115 6.34 -10.33 2.65
C GLY A 115 4.94 -10.81 2.32
N SER A 116 4.34 -11.65 3.19
CA SER A 116 2.92 -11.97 3.07
C SER A 116 2.08 -10.69 3.10
N LYS A 117 0.97 -10.68 2.38
CA LYS A 117 0.13 -9.49 2.22
C LYS A 117 -1.24 -9.70 2.84
N ASN A 118 -1.29 -9.57 4.16
CA ASN A 118 -2.53 -9.31 4.88
C ASN A 118 -2.90 -7.84 4.75
N GLU A 119 -4.17 -7.54 4.53
CA GLU A 119 -4.64 -6.18 4.33
C GLU A 119 -5.93 -5.88 5.08
N ALA A 120 -6.20 -4.59 5.24
CA ALA A 120 -7.44 -4.07 5.78
C ALA A 120 -7.87 -2.89 4.90
N TRP A 121 -9.17 -2.79 4.64
CA TRP A 121 -9.74 -1.72 3.84
C TRP A 121 -10.66 -0.86 4.68
N PHE A 122 -10.49 0.46 4.57
CA PHE A 122 -11.41 1.43 5.14
C PHE A 122 -12.07 2.21 4.00
N ILE A 123 -13.40 2.09 3.90
CA ILE A 123 -14.17 2.68 2.80
C ILE A 123 -14.48 4.13 3.12
N LEU A 124 -13.86 5.04 2.37
CA LEU A 124 -14.04 6.49 2.53
C LEU A 124 -15.25 7.03 1.76
N ASP A 125 -15.48 6.49 0.56
CA ASP A 125 -16.56 6.87 -0.34
C ASP A 125 -16.98 5.64 -1.17
N ALA A 126 -18.28 5.53 -1.46
CA ALA A 126 -18.83 4.47 -2.30
C ALA A 126 -20.13 4.97 -2.97
N ALA A 127 -20.21 4.84 -4.30
CA ALA A 127 -21.42 5.16 -5.03
C ALA A 127 -22.51 4.10 -4.77
N PRO A 128 -23.81 4.42 -4.95
CA PRO A 128 -24.87 3.43 -4.92
C PRO A 128 -24.57 2.27 -5.87
N GLY A 129 -24.59 1.04 -5.34
CA GLY A 129 -24.30 -0.18 -6.10
C GLY A 129 -22.82 -0.57 -6.19
N SER A 130 -21.89 0.16 -5.57
CA SER A 130 -20.50 -0.28 -5.40
C SER A 130 -20.42 -1.62 -4.67
N LYS A 131 -19.43 -2.45 -5.04
CA LYS A 131 -19.28 -3.81 -4.51
C LYS A 131 -17.83 -4.11 -4.13
N ILE A 132 -17.69 -4.99 -3.16
CA ILE A 132 -16.45 -5.69 -2.83
C ILE A 132 -16.75 -7.18 -2.92
N TYR A 133 -15.86 -7.93 -3.56
CA TYR A 133 -15.92 -9.38 -3.62
C TYR A 133 -14.83 -9.95 -2.73
N ALA A 134 -15.22 -10.71 -1.71
CA ALA A 134 -14.31 -11.29 -0.74
C ALA A 134 -14.79 -12.70 -0.33
N GLY A 135 -13.89 -13.67 -0.49
CA GLY A 135 -14.19 -15.08 -0.21
C GLY A 135 -14.91 -15.79 -1.36
N LEU A 136 -15.05 -17.10 -1.19
CA LEU A 136 -15.81 -17.97 -2.09
C LEU A 136 -17.22 -18.20 -1.53
N LEU A 137 -18.13 -18.65 -2.39
CA LEU A 137 -19.42 -19.16 -1.94
C LEU A 137 -19.23 -20.40 -1.05
N PRO A 138 -20.18 -20.69 -0.14
CA PRO A 138 -20.12 -21.90 0.68
C PRO A 138 -19.99 -23.16 -0.17
N ASN A 139 -19.18 -24.11 0.31
CA ASN A 139 -18.97 -25.44 -0.28
C ASN A 139 -18.33 -25.47 -1.67
N VAL A 140 -17.74 -24.37 -2.15
CA VAL A 140 -16.93 -24.38 -3.38
C VAL A 140 -15.63 -25.17 -3.15
N SER A 141 -15.40 -26.16 -4.00
CA SER A 141 -14.19 -26.99 -4.00
C SER A 141 -13.06 -26.37 -4.82
N ALA A 142 -11.82 -26.77 -4.55
CA ALA A 142 -10.66 -26.32 -5.33
C ALA A 142 -10.75 -26.68 -6.82
N THR A 143 -11.50 -27.72 -7.20
CA THR A 143 -11.72 -28.10 -8.60
C THR A 143 -12.67 -27.14 -9.29
N GLU A 144 -13.69 -26.61 -8.60
CA GLU A 144 -14.65 -25.65 -9.17
C GLU A 144 -14.05 -24.25 -9.35
N VAL A 145 -12.97 -23.94 -8.63
CA VAL A 145 -12.22 -22.67 -8.78
C VAL A 145 -11.27 -22.71 -9.98
N ARG A 146 -10.83 -23.89 -10.42
CA ARG A 146 -9.83 -24.09 -11.48
C ARG A 146 -10.45 -24.09 -12.87
#